data_AF-A0A3K3IKP4-F1
#
_entry.id   AF-A0A3K3IKP4-F1
#
_cell.length_a   1.000
_cell.length_b   1.000
_cell.length_c   1.000
_cell.angle_alpha   90.00
_cell.angle_beta   90.00
_cell.angle_gamma   90.00
#
_symmetry.space_group_name_H-M   'P 1'
#
loop_
_entity.id
_entity.type
_entity.pdbx_description
1 polymer ?
#
loop_
_entity_poly.entity_id
_entity_poly.type
_entity_poly.pdbx_seq_one_letter_code
_entity_poly.pdbx_strand_id
1 'polypeptide(L)'
;MRDERFILLEQKFSEAPKNEIDALLHIANMLKVATFLIVSNLEHETALDILNSAVDYSEYIAEDKYRQLPDLLAHKYKEEPHTGK
;
A
#
# COMPACT_ATOMS: atom_id res chain seq x y z
N MET A 1 9.40 13.22 10.41
CA MET A 1 8.91 11.87 10.79
C MET A 1 7.94 11.27 9.77
N ARG A 2 6.71 11.79 9.53
CA ARG A 2 5.80 11.22 8.52
C ARG A 2 6.38 11.25 7.09
N ASP A 3 6.99 12.37 6.70
CA ASP A 3 7.59 12.50 5.37
C ASP A 3 8.86 11.66 5.20
N GLU A 4 9.75 11.62 6.20
CA GLU A 4 10.95 10.78 6.17
C GLU A 4 10.59 9.29 6.08
N ARG A 5 9.58 8.85 6.85
CA ARG A 5 9.05 7.49 6.76
C ARG A 5 8.49 7.21 5.37
N PHE A 6 7.71 8.13 4.81
CA PHE A 6 7.18 7.95 3.45
C PHE A 6 8.29 7.85 2.41
N ILE A 7 9.33 8.69 2.47
CA ILE A 7 10.47 8.63 1.53
C ILE A 7 11.18 7.26 1.61
N LEU A 8 11.40 6.75 2.82
CA LEU A 8 11.99 5.42 3.01
C LEU A 8 11.11 4.31 2.42
N LEU A 9 9.80 4.37 2.65
CA LEU A 9 8.85 3.42 2.10
C LEU A 9 8.75 3.51 0.56
N GLU A 10 8.76 4.72 0.02
CA GLU A 10 8.75 4.97 -1.43
C GLU A 10 10.00 4.39 -2.09
N GLN A 11 11.17 4.52 -1.47
CA GLN A 11 12.39 3.87 -1.95
C GLN A 11 12.26 2.34 -1.90
N LYS A 12 11.81 1.80 -0.76
CA LYS A 12 11.61 0.36 -0.53
C LYS A 12 10.65 -0.28 -1.54
N PHE A 13 9.60 0.42 -1.93
CA PHE A 13 8.52 -0.08 -2.79
C PHE A 13 8.45 0.61 -4.16
N SER A 14 9.56 1.20 -4.61
CA SER A 14 9.63 1.95 -5.88
C SER A 14 9.21 1.11 -7.11
N GLU A 15 9.47 -0.21 -7.07
CA GLU A 15 9.10 -1.16 -8.14
C GLU A 15 7.77 -1.90 -7.86
N ALA A 16 7.11 -1.63 -6.72
CA ALA A 16 5.91 -2.34 -6.32
C ALA A 16 4.63 -1.71 -6.94
N PRO A 17 3.56 -2.51 -7.16
CA PRO A 17 2.30 -1.98 -7.71
C PRO A 17 1.62 -0.93 -6.82
N LYS A 18 1.53 0.32 -7.29
CA LYS A 18 0.85 1.40 -6.55
C LYS A 18 -0.68 1.43 -6.72
N ASN A 19 -1.22 0.62 -7.64
CA ASN A 19 -2.66 0.47 -7.80
C ASN A 19 -3.25 -0.25 -6.56
N GLU A 20 -4.33 0.28 -6.00
CA GLU A 20 -4.95 -0.24 -4.78
C GLU A 20 -5.34 -1.71 -4.89
N ILE A 21 -5.90 -2.13 -6.03
CA ILE A 21 -6.36 -3.51 -6.22
C ILE A 21 -5.16 -4.46 -6.27
N ASP A 22 -4.12 -4.10 -7.03
CA ASP A 22 -2.91 -4.91 -7.16
C ASP A 22 -2.12 -4.97 -5.86
N ALA A 23 -2.06 -3.85 -5.13
CA ALA A 23 -1.43 -3.76 -3.82
C ALA A 23 -2.15 -4.63 -2.78
N LEU A 24 -3.48 -4.55 -2.72
CA LEU A 24 -4.29 -5.40 -1.84
C LEU A 24 -4.07 -6.89 -2.13
N LEU A 25 -3.99 -7.26 -3.41
CA LEU A 25 -3.70 -8.64 -3.80
C LEU A 25 -2.30 -9.08 -3.35
N HIS A 26 -1.28 -8.22 -3.49
CA HIS A 26 0.07 -8.50 -3.02
C HIS A 26 0.12 -8.67 -1.50
N ILE A 27 -0.48 -7.74 -0.74
CA ILE A 27 -0.56 -7.83 0.73
C ILE A 27 -1.26 -9.13 1.14
N ALA A 28 -2.39 -9.48 0.50
CA ALA A 28 -3.09 -10.73 0.79
C ALA A 28 -2.22 -11.97 0.53
N ASN A 29 -1.41 -11.96 -0.54
CA ASN A 29 -0.48 -13.05 -0.82
C ASN A 29 0.67 -13.13 0.20
N MET A 30 1.21 -11.99 0.64
CA MET A 30 2.23 -11.95 1.71
C MET A 30 1.69 -12.54 3.00
N LEU A 31 0.47 -12.16 3.40
CA LEU A 31 -0.20 -12.70 4.59
C LEU A 31 -0.42 -14.22 4.50
N LYS A 32 -0.82 -14.73 3.33
CA LYS A 32 -0.97 -16.18 3.09
C LYS A 32 0.35 -16.92 3.24
N VAL A 33 1.43 -16.41 2.65
CA VAL A 33 2.76 -17.04 2.73
C VAL A 33 3.27 -17.05 4.18
N ALA A 34 3.20 -15.91 4.88
CA ALA A 34 3.62 -15.84 6.27
C ALA A 34 2.81 -16.80 7.16
N THR A 35 1.48 -16.85 6.97
CA THR A 35 0.62 -17.77 7.71
C THR A 35 0.99 -19.22 7.44
N PHE A 36 1.25 -19.58 6.18
CA PHE A 36 1.67 -20.93 5.81
C PHE A 36 2.98 -21.33 6.50
N LEU A 37 3.98 -20.43 6.53
CA LEU A 37 5.25 -20.67 7.20
C LEU A 37 5.05 -20.90 8.72
N ILE A 38 4.30 -20.02 9.38
CA ILE A 38 4.00 -20.13 10.82
C ILE A 38 3.27 -21.45 11.14
N VAL A 39 2.18 -21.76 10.42
CA VAL A 39 1.36 -22.94 10.68
C VAL A 39 2.10 -24.23 10.37
N SER A 40 3.00 -24.21 9.38
CA SER A 40 3.84 -25.35 9.03
C SER A 40 5.06 -25.50 9.95
N ASN A 41 5.25 -24.59 10.91
CA ASN A 41 6.42 -24.51 11.78
C ASN A 41 7.74 -24.47 10.97
N LEU A 42 7.71 -23.77 9.84
CA LEU A 42 8.84 -23.54 8.94
C LEU A 42 9.27 -22.07 9.05
N GLU A 43 10.57 -21.81 9.10
CA GLU A 43 11.18 -20.48 8.91
C GLU A 43 10.41 -19.32 9.58
N HIS A 44 10.22 -19.39 10.90
CA HIS A 44 9.41 -18.42 11.65
C HIS A 44 9.92 -16.97 11.51
N GLU A 45 11.24 -16.78 11.43
CA GLU A 45 11.85 -15.46 11.23
C GLU A 45 11.47 -14.87 9.86
N THR A 46 11.56 -15.67 8.79
CA THR A 46 11.11 -15.26 7.45
C THR A 46 9.63 -14.89 7.43
N ALA A 47 8.80 -15.63 8.17
CA ALA A 47 7.39 -15.29 8.28
C ALA A 47 7.17 -13.91 8.92
N LEU A 48 7.91 -13.57 9.98
CA LEU A 48 7.86 -12.25 10.62
C LEU A 48 8.33 -11.14 9.69
N ASP A 49 9.39 -11.36 8.91
CA ASP A 49 9.88 -10.39 7.93
C ASP A 49 8.86 -10.10 6.82
N ILE A 50 8.15 -11.13 6.37
CA ILE A 50 7.05 -10.98 5.40
C ILE A 50 5.90 -10.19 6.01
N LEU A 51 5.52 -10.45 7.27
CA LEU A 51 4.48 -9.69 7.97
C LEU A 51 4.87 -8.21 8.12
N ASN A 52 6.09 -7.92 8.55
CA ASN A 52 6.60 -6.55 8.66
C ASN A 52 6.59 -5.85 7.30
N SER A 53 6.96 -6.55 6.23
CA SER A 53 6.91 -6.00 4.87
C SER A 53 5.48 -5.75 4.40
N ALA A 54 4.52 -6.58 4.78
CA ALA A 54 3.10 -6.37 4.47
C ALA A 54 2.55 -5.12 5.18
N VAL A 55 2.95 -4.90 6.44
CA VAL A 55 2.63 -3.67 7.20
C VAL A 55 3.23 -2.45 6.50
N ASP A 56 4.53 -2.45 6.25
CA ASP A 56 5.23 -1.36 5.57
C ASP A 56 4.57 -1.02 4.23
N TYR A 57 4.18 -2.04 3.46
CA TYR A 57 3.55 -1.83 2.17
C TYR A 57 2.14 -1.26 2.28
N SER A 58 1.37 -1.69 3.29
CA SER A 58 0.05 -1.12 3.57
C SER A 58 0.13 0.36 3.98
N GLU A 59 1.12 0.73 4.80
CA GLU A 59 1.38 2.12 5.19
C GLU A 59 1.74 2.96 3.97
N TYR A 60 2.62 2.43 3.11
CA TYR A 60 3.04 3.10 1.89
C TYR A 60 1.84 3.43 0.97
N ILE A 61 1.01 2.44 0.68
CA ILE A 61 -0.13 2.60 -0.23
C ILE A 61 -1.18 3.56 0.34
N ALA A 62 -1.47 3.46 1.65
CA ALA A 62 -2.39 4.38 2.30
C ALA A 62 -1.89 5.84 2.21
N GLU A 63 -0.59 6.06 2.44
CA GLU A 63 0.02 7.37 2.39
C GLU A 63 0.12 7.93 0.97
N ASP A 64 0.50 7.10 -0.01
CA ASP A 64 0.54 7.44 -1.44
C ASP A 64 -0.84 7.92 -1.93
N LYS A 65 -1.91 7.22 -1.54
CA LYS A 65 -3.29 7.61 -1.86
C LYS A 65 -3.77 8.84 -1.11
N TYR A 66 -3.41 8.97 0.16
CA TYR A 66 -3.72 10.18 0.91
C TYR A 66 -3.09 11.42 0.25
N ARG A 67 -1.87 11.30 -0.28
CA ARG A 67 -1.17 12.40 -0.98
C ARG A 67 -1.75 12.72 -2.34
N GLN A 68 -2.32 11.74 -3.05
CA GLN A 68 -3.03 11.95 -4.32
C GLN A 68 -4.44 12.53 -4.16
N LEU A 69 -5.01 12.47 -2.95
CA LEU A 69 -6.41 12.87 -2.70
C LEU A 69 -6.74 14.31 -3.13
N PRO A 70 -5.91 15.34 -2.89
CA PRO A 70 -6.20 16.70 -3.36
C PRO A 70 -6.34 16.79 -4.87
N ASP A 71 -5.48 16.11 -5.63
CA ASP A 71 -5.53 16.09 -7.10
C ASP A 71 -6.74 15.30 -7.59
N LEU A 72 -7.01 14.13 -7.00
CA LEU A 72 -8.19 13.32 -7.31
C LEU A 72 -9.50 14.10 -7.09
N LEU A 73 -9.59 14.86 -5.99
CA LEU A 73 -10.74 15.72 -5.71
C LEU A 73 -10.81 16.86 -6.74
N ALA A 74 -9.70 17.51 -7.07
CA ALA A 74 -9.66 18.58 -8.06
C ALA A 74 -10.08 18.11 -9.48
N HIS A 75 -9.71 16.90 -9.87
CA HIS A 75 -10.17 16.30 -11.12
C HIS A 75 -11.67 16.00 -11.11
N LYS A 76 -12.20 15.48 -10.00
CA LYS A 76 -13.64 15.20 -9.85
C LYS A 76 -14.51 16.45 -9.99
N TYR A 77 -14.07 17.60 -9.44
CA TYR A 77 -14.82 18.86 -9.56
C TYR A 77 -14.76 19.49 -10.96
N LYS A 78 -13.76 19.15 -11.79
CA LYS A 78 -13.67 19.63 -13.18
C LYS A 78 -14.54 18.82 -14.15
N GLU A 79 -14.84 17.57 -13.81
CA GLU A 79 -15.63 16.66 -14.65
C GLU A 79 -17.15 16.76 -14.41
N GLU A 80 -17.60 17.43 -13.34
CA GLU A 80 -19.00 17.79 -13.18
C GLU A 80 -19.27 19.09 -13.95
N PRO A 81 -19.87 19.06 -15.17
CA PRO A 81 -20.29 20.29 -15.81
C PRO A 81 -21.35 20.93 -14.91
N HIS A 82 -21.11 22.19 -14.56
CA HIS A 82 -22.11 23.05 -13.96
C HIS A 82 -23.37 23.04 -14.83
N THR A 83 -24.32 22.19 -14.47
CA THR A 83 -25.71 22.30 -14.92
C THR A 83 -26.35 23.42 -14.11
N GLY A 84 -25.83 24.63 -14.32
CA GLY A 84 -26.47 25.86 -13.90
C GLY A 84 -27.76 25.99 -14.71
N LYS A 85 -28.88 25.80 -14.01
CA LYS A 85 -30.22 26.17 -14.47
C LYS A 85 -30.33 27.68 -14.66
#